data_AF-A0A1A9UK27-F1
#
_entry.id   AF-A0A1A9UK27-F1
#
_cell.length_a   1.000
_cell.length_b   1.000
_cell.length_c   1.000
_cell.angle_alpha   90.00
_cell.angle_beta   90.00
_cell.angle_gamma   90.00
#
_symmetry.space_group_name_H-M   'P 1'
#
loop_
_entity.id
_entity.type
_entity.pdbx_description
1 polymer ?
#
loop_
_entity_poly.entity_id
_entity_poly.type
_entity_poly.pdbx_seq_one_letter_code
_entity_poly.pdbx_strand_id
1 'polypeptide(L)'
;MLMDLKKFVRGAWQPTPVVVRTEDFCKEQQNTHSYVYEVWSQYVFPEDLQCFEKGAIYRHKPFVLKAELNALVPMEGRYKIVFIFRAFDENNTLTSKVICVEVPGDIIKV
;
A
#
# COMPACT_ATOMS: atom_id res chain seq x y z
N MET A 1 1.12 -8.48 -1.09
CA MET A 1 1.53 -7.18 -0.51
C MET A 1 1.18 -7.16 0.97
N LEU A 2 2.10 -6.67 1.80
CA LEU A 2 1.87 -6.33 3.21
C LEU A 2 2.02 -4.82 3.37
N MET A 3 1.09 -4.17 4.06
CA MET A 3 1.14 -2.77 4.44
C MET A 3 1.13 -2.67 5.96
N ASP A 4 2.13 -1.97 6.50
CA ASP A 4 2.20 -1.63 7.92
C ASP A 4 2.13 -0.12 8.10
N LEU A 5 1.24 0.35 8.97
CA LEU A 5 1.28 1.74 9.45
C LEU A 5 2.15 1.82 10.71
N LYS A 6 3.16 2.69 10.70
CA LYS A 6 4.06 2.91 11.84
C LYS A 6 3.96 4.34 12.33
N LYS A 7 3.87 4.52 13.65
CA LYS A 7 3.87 5.84 14.31
C LYS A 7 5.27 6.18 14.80
N PHE A 8 5.71 7.42 14.61
CA PHE A 8 6.96 7.89 15.20
C PHE A 8 6.72 8.32 16.65
N VAL A 9 7.38 7.65 17.59
CA VAL A 9 7.28 7.91 19.03
C VAL A 9 8.68 7.99 19.62
N ARG A 10 9.01 9.13 20.23
CA ARG A 10 10.26 9.35 20.98
C ARG A 10 11.53 8.94 20.23
N GLY A 11 11.63 9.26 18.94
CA GLY A 11 12.83 8.97 18.15
C GLY A 11 12.81 7.64 17.40
N ALA A 12 11.78 6.80 17.57
CA ALA A 12 11.70 5.49 16.93
C ALA A 12 10.34 5.24 16.26
N TRP A 13 10.36 4.44 15.20
CA TRP A 13 9.15 3.96 14.53
C TRP A 13 8.56 2.77 15.28
N GLN A 14 7.33 2.93 15.77
CA GLN A 14 6.57 1.90 16.49
C GLN A 14 5.47 1.35 15.57
N PRO A 15 5.26 0.01 15.54
CA PRO A 15 4.15 -0.58 14.80
C PRO A 15 2.81 -0.13 15.39
N THR A 16 1.79 -0.05 14.55
CA THR A 16 0.40 0.15 14.97
C THR A 16 -0.41 -1.11 14.70
N PRO A 17 -1.63 -1.24 15.26
CA PRO A 17 -2.53 -2.34 14.91
C PRO A 17 -3.03 -2.31 13.46
N VAL A 18 -2.81 -1.22 12.73
CA VAL A 18 -3.26 -1.09 11.33
C VAL A 18 -2.25 -1.80 10.42
N VAL A 19 -2.65 -2.99 9.99
CA VAL A 19 -1.94 -3.84 9.04
C VAL A 19 -2.92 -4.29 7.96
N VAL A 20 -2.54 -4.17 6.70
CA VAL A 20 -3.33 -4.68 5.58
C VAL A 20 -2.50 -5.71 4.82
N ARG A 21 -3.09 -6.87 4.57
CA ARG A 21 -2.48 -7.94 3.81
C ARG A 21 -3.32 -8.26 2.59
N THR A 22 -2.68 -8.27 1.43
CA THR A 22 -3.25 -8.67 0.15
C THR A 22 -2.44 -9.83 -0.39
N GLU A 23 -3.00 -11.03 -0.43
CA GLU A 23 -2.26 -12.22 -0.90
C GLU A 23 -1.93 -12.12 -2.39
N ASP A 24 -2.95 -11.94 -3.22
CA ASP A 24 -2.82 -11.81 -4.67
C ASP A 24 -3.00 -10.35 -5.09
N PHE A 25 -1.90 -9.60 -5.05
CA PHE A 25 -1.94 -8.19 -5.40
C PHE A 25 -2.37 -7.94 -6.84
N CYS A 26 -1.95 -8.80 -7.78
CA CYS A 26 -2.26 -8.64 -9.20
C CYS A 26 -3.74 -8.86 -9.49
N LYS A 27 -4.36 -9.84 -8.83
CA LYS A 27 -5.81 -10.00 -8.89
C LYS A 27 -6.54 -8.80 -8.28
N GLU A 28 -6.12 -8.36 -7.10
CA GLU A 28 -6.79 -7.23 -6.44
C GLU A 28 -6.64 -5.91 -7.22
N GLN A 29 -5.55 -5.73 -7.99
CA GLN A 29 -5.38 -4.56 -8.86
C GLN A 29 -6.49 -4.41 -9.90
N GLN A 30 -7.10 -5.51 -10.35
CA GLN A 30 -8.15 -5.51 -11.37
C GLN A 30 -9.56 -5.65 -10.77
N ASN A 31 -9.64 -6.08 -9.51
CA ASN A 31 -10.89 -6.24 -8.79
C ASN A 31 -11.44 -4.87 -8.36
N THR A 32 -12.48 -4.39 -9.05
CA THR A 32 -13.12 -3.08 -8.77
C THR A 32 -13.72 -2.94 -7.37
N HIS A 33 -13.93 -4.05 -6.66
CA HIS A 33 -14.40 -4.08 -5.28
C HIS A 33 -13.27 -4.20 -4.26
N SER A 34 -12.00 -4.23 -4.68
CA SER A 34 -10.87 -4.33 -3.78
C SER A 34 -10.45 -2.97 -3.23
N TYR A 35 -9.91 -2.97 -2.02
CA TYR A 35 -9.28 -1.79 -1.42
C TYR A 35 -8.11 -1.27 -2.28
N VAL A 36 -7.37 -2.17 -2.95
CA VAL A 36 -6.26 -1.78 -3.85
C VAL A 36 -6.80 -0.96 -5.03
N TYR A 37 -7.92 -1.38 -5.61
CA TYR A 37 -8.54 -0.69 -6.73
C TYR A 37 -9.13 0.65 -6.31
N GLU A 38 -9.87 0.65 -5.20
CA GLU A 38 -10.48 1.85 -4.64
C GLU A 38 -9.43 2.91 -4.24
N VAL A 39 -8.33 2.51 -3.62
CA VAL A 39 -7.33 3.48 -3.15
C VAL A 39 -6.36 3.90 -4.24
N TRP A 40 -6.09 3.02 -5.22
CA TRP A 40 -5.01 3.25 -6.18
C TRP A 40 -5.34 2.87 -7.63
N SER A 41 -5.72 1.61 -7.92
CA SER A 41 -5.74 1.15 -9.32
C SER A 41 -6.73 1.92 -10.21
N GLN A 42 -7.84 2.43 -9.65
CA GLN A 42 -8.81 3.22 -10.42
C GLN A 42 -8.23 4.50 -11.03
N TYR A 43 -7.09 4.97 -10.51
CA TYR A 43 -6.40 6.16 -10.98
C TYR A 43 -5.29 5.85 -11.99
N VAL A 44 -4.96 4.57 -12.20
CA VAL A 44 -4.02 4.11 -13.24
C VAL A 44 -4.72 4.17 -14.60
N PHE A 45 -4.00 4.59 -15.64
CA PHE A 45 -4.52 4.50 -17.01
C PHE A 45 -4.79 3.03 -17.39
N PRO A 46 -5.96 2.69 -17.98
CA PRO A 46 -6.31 1.31 -18.27
C PRO A 46 -5.26 0.55 -19.09
N GLU A 47 -4.56 1.24 -19.99
CA GLU A 47 -3.50 0.67 -20.84
C GLU A 47 -2.25 0.28 -20.04
N ASP A 48 -2.05 0.87 -18.86
CA ASP A 48 -0.91 0.62 -17.98
C ASP A 48 -1.30 -0.34 -16.83
N LEU A 49 -2.58 -0.70 -16.69
CA LEU A 49 -3.08 -1.54 -15.60
C LEU A 49 -2.76 -3.02 -15.84
N GLN A 50 -1.48 -3.35 -15.66
CA GLN A 50 -0.95 -4.71 -15.68
C GLN A 50 -0.57 -5.19 -14.27
N CYS A 51 -0.29 -6.49 -14.16
CA CYS A 51 0.24 -7.07 -12.92
C CYS A 51 1.60 -6.46 -12.59
N PHE A 52 1.88 -6.31 -11.29
CA PHE A 52 3.12 -5.71 -10.82
C PHE A 52 4.35 -6.56 -11.18
N GLU A 53 5.14 -6.07 -12.13
CA GLU A 53 6.35 -6.73 -12.61
C GLU A 53 7.53 -5.78 -12.77
N LYS A 54 8.73 -6.36 -12.92
CA LYS A 54 9.96 -5.58 -13.12
C LYS A 54 9.87 -4.84 -14.46
N GLY A 55 9.94 -3.51 -14.41
CA GLY A 55 9.92 -2.65 -15.60
C GLY A 55 8.54 -2.14 -15.97
N ALA A 56 7.49 -2.52 -15.23
CA ALA A 56 6.16 -1.95 -15.39
C ALA A 56 6.19 -0.44 -15.13
N ILE A 57 5.55 0.32 -16.01
CA ILE A 57 5.35 1.77 -15.88
C ILE A 57 3.85 2.00 -15.67
N TYR A 58 3.52 2.70 -14.59
CA TYR A 58 2.15 3.08 -14.26
C TYR A 58 2.02 4.59 -14.37
N ARG A 59 1.26 5.08 -15.35
CA ARG A 59 0.82 6.48 -15.37
C ARG A 59 -0.46 6.60 -14.55
N HIS A 60 -0.53 7.66 -13.75
CA HIS A 60 -1.71 7.99 -12.95
C HIS A 60 -2.36 9.26 -13.45
N LYS A 61 -3.69 9.29 -13.45
CA LYS A 61 -4.44 10.55 -13.45
C LYS A 61 -4.21 11.23 -12.10
N PRO A 62 -4.12 12.57 -12.02
CA PRO A 62 -4.02 13.25 -10.73
C PRO A 62 -5.17 12.84 -9.81
N PHE A 63 -4.85 12.44 -8.58
CA PHE A 63 -5.84 11.96 -7.63
C PHE A 63 -5.48 12.33 -6.20
N VAL A 64 -6.50 12.38 -5.35
CA VAL A 64 -6.35 12.52 -3.90
C VAL A 64 -6.63 11.16 -3.30
N LEU A 65 -5.63 10.60 -2.61
CA LEU A 65 -5.79 9.41 -1.81
C LEU A 65 -6.76 9.70 -0.66
N LYS A 66 -7.94 9.08 -0.72
CA LYS A 66 -8.90 9.06 0.40
C LYS A 66 -8.75 7.72 1.11
N ALA A 67 -8.30 7.76 2.35
CA ALA A 67 -8.25 6.60 3.23
C ALA A 67 -9.05 6.95 4.49
N GLU A 68 -10.21 6.32 4.63
CA GLU A 68 -11.07 6.49 5.80
C GLU A 68 -10.85 5.32 6.75
N LEU A 69 -10.45 5.63 7.99
CA LEU A 69 -10.20 4.66 9.04
C LEU A 69 -10.94 5.09 10.29
N ASN A 70 -11.85 4.24 10.76
CA ASN A 70 -12.50 4.43 12.05
C ASN A 70 -11.51 4.07 13.17
N ALA A 71 -10.96 5.09 13.83
CA ALA A 71 -10.05 4.92 14.94
C ALA A 71 -10.75 5.23 16.26
N LEU A 72 -10.67 4.29 17.23
CA LEU A 72 -11.14 4.51 18.60
C LEU A 72 -10.14 5.32 19.45
N VAL A 73 -8.99 5.67 18.88
CA VAL A 73 -7.89 6.38 19.54
C VAL A 73 -7.43 7.57 18.72
N PRO A 74 -6.88 8.63 19.35
CA PRO A 74 -6.27 9.76 18.64
C PRO A 74 -5.14 9.30 17.72
N MET A 75 -5.27 9.60 16.42
CA MET A 75 -4.33 9.19 15.37
C MET A 75 -3.36 10.32 14.99
N GLU A 76 -3.37 11.45 15.68
CA GLU A 76 -2.52 12.59 15.34
C GLU A 76 -1.04 12.28 15.55
N GLY A 77 -0.21 12.81 14.65
CA GLY A 77 1.24 12.77 14.75
C GLY A 77 1.91 12.31 13.46
N ARG A 78 3.20 11.98 13.56
CA ARG A 78 4.01 11.55 12.43
C ARG A 78 3.93 10.04 12.23
N TYR A 79 3.65 9.63 11.01
CA TYR A 79 3.50 8.24 10.59
C TYR A 79 4.35 7.95 9.36
N LYS A 80 4.53 6.66 9.08
CA LYS A 80 4.90 6.18 7.76
C LYS A 80 4.10 4.93 7.43
N ILE A 81 3.74 4.81 6.17
CA ILE A 81 3.21 3.57 5.61
C ILE A 81 4.40 2.81 5.02
N VAL A 82 4.52 1.53 5.35
CA VAL A 82 5.53 0.64 4.79
C VAL A 82 4.82 -0.42 3.96
N PHE A 83 5.02 -0.39 2.65
CA PHE A 83 4.54 -1.44 1.74
C PHE A 83 5.67 -2.41 1.43
N ILE A 84 5.40 -3.70 1.61
CA ILE A 84 6.27 -4.81 1.28
C ILE A 84 5.60 -5.65 0.19
N PHE A 85 6.17 -5.64 -1.00
CA PHE A 85 5.77 -6.52 -2.10
C PHE A 85 6.77 -7.66 -2.21
N ARG A 86 6.26 -8.89 -2.20
CA ARG A 86 7.05 -10.12 -2.38
C ARG A 86 6.65 -10.73 -3.70
N ALA A 87 7.62 -11.09 -4.53
CA ALA A 87 7.36 -11.77 -5.78
C ALA A 87 7.40 -13.29 -5.57
N PHE A 88 6.53 -14.00 -6.28
CA PHE A 88 6.54 -15.45 -6.40
C PHE A 88 7.19 -15.84 -7.73
N ASP A 89 7.90 -16.96 -7.77
CA ASP A 89 8.41 -17.53 -9.02
C ASP A 89 7.37 -18.42 -9.72
N GLU A 90 7.75 -18.98 -10.86
CA GLU A 90 6.90 -19.88 -11.67
C GLU A 90 6.43 -21.12 -10.91
N ASN A 91 7.15 -21.53 -9.85
CA ASN A 91 6.79 -22.65 -8.98
C ASN A 91 6.00 -22.20 -7.75
N ASN A 92 5.49 -20.96 -7.75
CA ASN A 92 4.77 -20.33 -6.64
C ASN A 92 5.60 -20.27 -5.34
N THR A 93 6.93 -20.24 -5.45
CA THR A 93 7.84 -20.12 -4.31
C THR A 93 8.18 -18.66 -4.09
N LEU A 94 8.21 -18.24 -2.81
CA LEU A 94 8.61 -16.89 -2.43
C LEU A 94 10.05 -16.64 -2.87
N THR A 95 10.22 -15.64 -3.74
CA THR A 95 11.55 -15.22 -4.17
C THR A 95 12.23 -14.37 -3.09
N SER A 96 13.56 -14.26 -3.16
CA SER A 96 14.33 -13.33 -2.32
C SER A 96 14.15 -11.87 -2.72
N LYS A 97 13.47 -11.59 -3.84
CA LYS A 97 13.25 -10.23 -4.36
C LYS A 97 12.07 -9.61 -3.63
N VAL A 98 12.34 -8.52 -2.93
CA VAL A 98 11.35 -7.75 -2.17
C VAL A 98 11.43 -6.29 -2.59
N ILE A 99 10.28 -5.69 -2.87
CA ILE A 99 10.17 -4.24 -3.03
C ILE A 99 9.65 -3.66 -1.72
N CYS A 100 10.37 -2.69 -1.17
CA CYS A 100 9.98 -1.95 0.02
C CYS A 100 9.75 -0.49 -0.36
N VAL A 101 8.54 0.01 -0.10
CA VAL A 101 8.18 1.42 -0.31
C VAL A 101 7.80 2.01 1.03
N GLU A 102 8.45 3.11 1.41
CA GLU A 102 8.10 3.87 2.61
C GLU A 102 7.49 5.21 2.22
N VAL A 103 6.32 5.52 2.76
CA VAL A 103 5.61 6.79 2.54
C VAL A 103 5.46 7.49 3.90
N PRO A 104 6.38 8.40 4.26
CA PRO A 104 6.25 9.19 5.49
C PRO A 104 5.18 10.28 5.33
N GLY A 105 4.48 10.61 6.42
CA GLY A 105 3.49 11.68 6.44
C GLY A 105 3.01 12.02 7.85
N ASP A 106 2.30 13.12 8.01
CA ASP A 106 1.69 13.54 9.28
C ASP A 106 0.17 13.39 9.19
N ILE A 107 -0.44 12.73 10.18
CA ILE A 107 -1.88 12.67 10.34
C ILE A 107 -2.29 13.83 11.23
N ILE A 108 -3.14 14.69 10.69
CA ILE A 108 -3.74 15.83 11.39
C ILE A 108 -5.22 15.54 11.62
N LYS A 109 -5.75 16.02 12.75
CA LYS A 109 -7.20 16.00 12.99
C LYS A 109 -7.87 17.01 12.07
N VAL A 110 -8.95 16.57 11.40
CA VAL A 110 -9.83 17.41 10.58
C VAL A 110 -10.99 17.90 11.45
#